data_AF-A0A1V1PE68-F1
#
_entry.id   AF-A0A1V1PE68-F1
#
_cell.length_a   1.000
_cell.length_b   1.000
_cell.length_c   1.000
_cell.angle_alpha   90.00
_cell.angle_beta   90.00
_cell.angle_gamma   90.00
#
_symmetry.space_group_name_H-M   'P 1'
#
loop_
_entity.id
_entity.type
_entity.pdbx_description
1 polymer ?
#
loop_
_entity_poly.entity_id
_entity_poly.type
_entity_poly.pdbx_seq_one_letter_code
_entity_poly.pdbx_strand_id
1 'polypeptide(L)'
;MFINRDNELATLNTEFAKKGSSFTVIYGRRRIGKTALITQYIQEKQALYYYATQIRNNQHVEQMASQMISFFNLPYLENMKFSDLEQLLIFFSEQLPDDKKLFLPLMNIRNWSR
;
A
#
# COMPACT_ATOMS: atom_id res chain seq x y z
N MET A 1 22.83 -6.62 2.36
CA MET A 1 23.16 -6.66 0.92
C MET A 1 22.00 -7.34 0.20
N PHE A 2 21.26 -6.60 -0.63
CA PHE A 2 20.18 -7.13 -1.48
C PHE A 2 20.80 -7.45 -2.84
N ILE A 3 20.77 -8.71 -3.28
CA ILE A 3 21.52 -9.19 -4.45
C ILE A 3 20.52 -9.73 -5.48
N ASN A 4 20.75 -9.46 -6.77
CA ASN A 4 20.05 -10.08 -7.91
C ASN A 4 18.55 -9.71 -8.08
N ARG A 5 18.19 -8.45 -7.84
CA ARG A 5 16.81 -7.93 -7.96
C ARG A 5 16.75 -6.52 -8.56
N ASP A 6 17.83 -6.11 -9.21
CA ASP A 6 17.98 -4.75 -9.76
C ASP A 6 16.97 -4.47 -10.87
N ASN A 7 16.63 -5.48 -11.68
CA ASN A 7 15.63 -5.36 -12.74
C ASN A 7 14.22 -5.17 -12.17
N GLU A 8 13.83 -5.90 -11.13
CA GLU A 8 12.53 -5.71 -10.49
C GLU A 8 12.45 -4.37 -9.76
N LEU A 9 13.51 -3.95 -9.06
CA LEU A 9 13.57 -2.62 -8.44
C LEU A 9 13.50 -1.51 -9.48
N ALA A 10 14.24 -1.63 -10.58
CA ALA A 10 14.20 -0.67 -11.68
C ALA A 10 12.79 -0.56 -12.26
N THR A 11 12.12 -1.70 -12.50
CA THR A 11 10.74 -1.74 -12.98
C THR A 11 9.78 -1.01 -12.02
N LEU A 12 9.87 -1.29 -10.72
CA LEU A 12 9.05 -0.63 -9.69
C LEU A 12 9.31 0.88 -9.64
N ASN A 13 10.57 1.29 -9.72
CA ASN A 13 10.94 2.71 -9.74
C ASN A 13 10.48 3.42 -11.02
N THR A 14 10.54 2.76 -12.18
CA THR A 14 10.04 3.31 -13.44
C THR A 14 8.52 3.49 -13.40
N GLU A 15 7.78 2.51 -12.89
CA GLU A 15 6.32 2.64 -12.70
C GLU A 15 5.99 3.78 -11.74
N PHE A 16 6.70 3.88 -10.61
CA PHE A 16 6.56 5.00 -9.67
C PHE A 16 6.90 6.34 -10.30
N ALA A 17 7.84 6.40 -11.26
CA ALA A 17 8.25 7.62 -11.93
C ALA A 17 7.18 8.18 -12.89
N LYS A 18 6.21 7.38 -13.32
CA LYS A 18 5.13 7.83 -14.21
C LYS A 18 4.26 8.92 -13.56
N LYS A 19 3.59 9.71 -14.41
CA LYS A 19 2.55 10.67 -13.99
C LYS A 19 1.22 9.93 -13.82
N GLY A 20 0.42 10.36 -12.84
CA GLY A 20 -0.88 9.76 -12.54
C GLY A 20 -0.80 8.61 -11.55
N SER A 21 -1.96 7.97 -11.31
CA SER A 21 -2.08 6.82 -10.42
C SER A 21 -1.57 5.54 -11.08
N SER A 22 -0.92 4.68 -10.30
CA SER A 22 -0.46 3.36 -10.76
C SER A 22 -0.81 2.29 -9.73
N PHE A 23 -1.09 1.09 -10.21
CA PHE A 23 -1.36 -0.07 -9.38
C PHE A 23 -0.47 -1.22 -9.83
N THR A 24 0.51 -1.58 -9.00
CA THR A 24 1.49 -2.64 -9.32
C THR A 24 1.27 -3.84 -8.41
N VAL A 25 1.09 -5.03 -9.02
CA VAL A 25 0.93 -6.29 -8.31
C VAL A 25 2.23 -7.08 -8.35
N ILE A 26 2.78 -7.40 -7.17
CA ILE A 26 4.00 -8.21 -7.04
C ILE A 26 3.63 -9.64 -6.62
N TYR A 27 3.87 -10.61 -7.50
CA TYR A 27 3.55 -12.02 -7.26
C TYR A 27 4.77 -12.95 -7.38
N GLY A 28 4.61 -14.23 -7.03
CA GLY A 28 5.62 -15.28 -7.22
C GLY A 28 5.59 -16.38 -6.15
N ARG A 29 6.56 -17.30 -6.14
CA ARG A 29 6.62 -18.41 -5.16
C ARG A 29 6.85 -17.97 -3.70
N ARG A 30 6.52 -18.84 -2.75
CA ARG A 30 6.77 -18.61 -1.31
C ARG A 30 8.28 -18.53 -1.05
N ARG A 31 8.72 -17.64 -0.15
CA ARG A 31 10.13 -17.45 0.27
C ARG A 31 11.12 -16.91 -0.78
N ILE A 32 10.65 -16.35 -1.90
CA ILE A 32 11.55 -15.75 -2.92
C ILE A 32 12.08 -14.35 -2.57
N GLY A 33 11.77 -13.81 -1.38
CA GLY A 33 12.20 -12.47 -0.97
C GLY A 33 11.32 -11.31 -1.45
N LYS A 34 10.04 -11.53 -1.78
CA LYS A 34 9.10 -10.45 -2.14
C LYS A 34 8.99 -9.36 -1.08
N THR A 35 8.86 -9.75 0.19
CA THR A 35 8.81 -8.79 1.30
C THR A 35 10.10 -7.98 1.36
N ALA A 36 11.26 -8.62 1.19
CA ALA A 36 12.55 -7.92 1.16
C ALA A 36 12.63 -6.93 -0.01
N LEU A 37 12.16 -7.29 -1.21
CA LEU A 37 12.07 -6.39 -2.37
C LEU A 37 11.21 -5.16 -2.06
N ILE A 38 10.03 -5.37 -1.47
CA ILE A 38 9.10 -4.28 -1.13
C ILE A 38 9.70 -3.38 -0.06
N THR A 39 10.25 -3.96 1.01
CA THR A 39 10.91 -3.19 2.08
C THR A 39 12.05 -2.35 1.54
N GLN A 40 12.87 -2.89 0.64
CA GLN A 40 13.95 -2.10 0.01
C GLN A 40 13.40 -1.01 -0.91
N TYR A 41 12.38 -1.31 -1.70
CA TYR A 41 11.77 -0.37 -2.63
C TYR A 41 11.14 0.86 -1.93
N ILE A 42 10.64 0.70 -0.70
CA ILE A 42 9.96 1.78 0.03
C ILE A 42 10.86 2.65 0.91
N GLN A 43 12.12 2.25 1.16
CA GLN A 43 13.00 2.92 2.12
C GLN A 43 13.17 4.43 1.90
N GLU A 44 13.13 4.88 0.65
CA GLU A 44 13.32 6.29 0.26
C GLU A 44 12.03 6.94 -0.26
N LYS A 45 10.87 6.34 -0.01
CA LYS A 45 9.57 6.82 -0.50
C LYS A 45 8.64 7.13 0.65
N GLN A 46 7.79 8.15 0.50
CA GLN A 46 6.64 8.31 1.38
C GLN A 46 5.64 7.19 1.11
N ALA A 47 5.75 6.12 1.91
CA ALA A 47 5.03 4.89 1.70
C ALA A 47 4.24 4.50 2.95
N LEU A 48 2.97 4.13 2.75
CA LEU A 48 2.15 3.48 3.76
C LEU A 48 2.10 1.97 3.47
N TYR A 49 2.64 1.20 4.41
CA TYR A 49 2.68 -0.26 4.34
C TYR A 49 1.53 -0.87 5.14
N TYR A 50 0.52 -1.42 4.46
CA TYR A 50 -0.66 -2.00 5.07
C TYR A 50 -0.65 -3.53 4.92
N TYR A 51 -0.68 -4.26 6.03
CA TYR A 51 -0.76 -5.72 6.01
C TYR A 51 -2.21 -6.18 6.20
N ALA A 52 -2.85 -6.60 5.11
CA ALA A 52 -4.19 -7.16 5.14
C ALA A 52 -4.15 -8.57 5.74
N THR A 53 -4.48 -8.64 7.03
CA THR A 53 -4.69 -9.89 7.79
C THR A 53 -6.08 -10.49 7.51
N GLN A 54 -6.45 -11.63 8.11
CA GLN A 54 -7.80 -12.19 7.98
C GLN A 54 -8.74 -11.55 9.00
N ILE A 55 -9.10 -10.30 8.81
CA ILE A 55 -10.07 -9.59 9.66
C ILE A 55 -11.38 -9.47 8.87
N ARG A 56 -12.52 -9.24 9.55
CA ARG A 56 -13.80 -8.95 8.86
C ARG A 56 -13.65 -7.67 8.03
N ASN A 57 -14.28 -7.62 6.85
CA ASN A 57 -14.16 -6.52 5.89
C ASN A 57 -14.30 -5.11 6.51
N ASN A 58 -15.26 -4.89 7.41
CA ASN A 58 -15.47 -3.58 8.03
C ASN A 58 -14.28 -3.12 8.90
N GLN A 59 -13.62 -4.06 9.58
CA GLN A 59 -12.47 -3.74 10.43
C GLN A 59 -11.22 -3.44 9.59
N HIS A 60 -11.14 -3.94 8.35
CA HIS A 60 -10.05 -3.59 7.44
C HIS A 60 -10.07 -2.11 7.07
N VAL A 61 -11.26 -1.58 6.75
CA VAL A 61 -11.45 -0.18 6.36
C VAL A 61 -11.12 0.75 7.52
N GLU A 62 -11.61 0.45 8.73
CA GLU A 62 -11.31 1.24 9.93
C GLU A 62 -9.80 1.28 10.24
N GLN A 63 -9.13 0.13 10.16
CA GLN A 63 -7.68 0.08 10.39
C GLN A 63 -6.89 0.83 9.33
N MET A 64 -7.27 0.70 8.06
CA MET A 64 -6.61 1.42 6.97
C MET A 64 -6.83 2.93 7.10
N ALA A 65 -8.05 3.36 7.43
CA ALA A 65 -8.37 4.76 7.68
C ALA A 65 -7.52 5.34 8.82
N SER A 66 -7.46 4.65 9.97
CA SER A 66 -6.63 5.07 11.11
C SER A 66 -5.15 5.21 10.73
N GLN A 67 -4.61 4.25 9.96
CA GLN A 67 -3.22 4.32 9.50
C GLN A 67 -2.98 5.47 8.51
N MET A 68 -3.90 5.73 7.57
CA MET A 68 -3.80 6.85 6.64
C MET A 68 -3.88 8.18 7.36
N ILE A 69 -4.83 8.33 8.31
CA ILE A 69 -4.98 9.54 9.14
C ILE A 69 -3.69 9.85 9.88
N SER A 70 -3.10 8.84 10.53
CA SER A 70 -1.82 9.00 11.25
C SER A 70 -0.66 9.30 10.29
N PHE A 71 -0.58 8.59 9.17
CA PHE A 71 0.50 8.74 8.18
C PHE A 71 0.51 10.13 7.53
N PHE A 72 -0.66 10.69 7.23
CA PHE A 72 -0.80 12.02 6.64
C PHE A 72 -0.95 13.14 7.68
N ASN A 73 -0.89 12.82 8.97
CA ASN A 73 -1.04 13.76 10.08
C ASN A 73 -2.33 14.61 9.97
N LEU A 74 -3.49 13.93 9.85
CA LEU A 74 -4.80 14.55 9.68
C LEU A 74 -5.70 14.35 10.93
N PRO A 75 -5.34 14.86 12.11
CA PRO A 75 -6.03 14.54 13.38
C PRO A 75 -7.52 14.94 13.39
N TYR A 76 -7.93 15.89 12.55
CA TYR A 76 -9.34 16.29 12.41
C TYR A 76 -10.24 15.19 11.80
N LEU A 77 -9.65 14.11 11.28
CA LEU A 77 -10.36 12.98 10.69
C LEU A 77 -10.50 11.77 11.63
N GLU A 78 -9.97 11.81 12.86
CA GLU A 78 -9.93 10.64 13.77
C GLU A 78 -11.30 9.99 14.02
N ASN A 79 -12.37 10.78 14.01
CA ASN A 79 -13.74 10.29 14.23
C ASN A 79 -14.51 10.02 12.93
N MET A 80 -13.88 10.20 11.77
CA MET A 80 -14.50 9.97 10.47
C MET A 80 -14.65 8.48 10.22
N LYS A 81 -15.83 8.08 9.75
CA LYS A 81 -16.13 6.69 9.37
C LYS A 81 -16.27 6.58 7.86
N PHE A 82 -15.74 5.50 7.32
CA PHE A 82 -15.84 5.14 5.91
C PHE A 82 -16.63 3.83 5.81
N SER A 83 -17.60 3.75 4.90
CA SER A 83 -18.40 2.52 4.74
C SER A 83 -17.60 1.38 4.13
N ASP A 84 -16.69 1.72 3.22
CA ASP A 84 -15.93 0.78 2.41
C ASP A 84 -14.58 1.40 1.98
N LEU A 85 -13.78 0.57 1.32
CA LEU A 85 -12.46 0.95 0.81
C LEU A 85 -12.55 1.99 -0.30
N GLU A 86 -13.62 1.98 -1.10
CA GLU A 86 -13.80 2.90 -2.22
C GLU A 86 -13.97 4.34 -1.72
N GLN A 87 -14.87 4.55 -0.76
CA GLN A 87 -15.05 5.86 -0.13
C GLN A 87 -13.78 6.38 0.53
N LEU A 88 -13.04 5.49 1.21
CA LEU A 88 -11.77 5.84 1.82
C LEU A 88 -10.76 6.31 0.75
N LEU A 89 -10.58 5.54 -0.32
CA LEU A 89 -9.62 5.86 -1.37
C LEU A 89 -9.98 7.15 -2.13
N ILE A 90 -11.26 7.34 -2.47
CA ILE A 90 -11.73 8.56 -3.13
C ILE A 90 -11.46 9.78 -2.25
N PHE A 91 -11.88 9.72 -0.98
CA PHE A 91 -11.69 10.82 -0.04
C PHE A 91 -10.21 11.21 0.09
N PHE A 92 -9.32 10.24 0.30
CA PHE A 92 -7.89 10.53 0.39
C PHE A 92 -7.31 10.99 -0.95
N SER A 93 -7.80 10.51 -2.09
CA SER A 93 -7.31 10.99 -3.40
C SER A 93 -7.60 12.47 -3.65
N GLU A 94 -8.66 13.01 -3.05
CA GLU A 94 -9.01 14.44 -3.17
C GLU A 94 -8.30 15.31 -2.13
N GLN A 95 -8.04 14.80 -0.93
CA GLN A 95 -7.42 15.56 0.17
C GLN A 95 -5.90 15.59 0.09
N LEU A 96 -5.30 14.65 -0.61
CA LEU A 96 -3.85 14.47 -0.64
C LEU A 96 -3.22 15.31 -1.76
N PRO A 97 -2.12 16.04 -1.47
CA PRO A 97 -1.36 16.71 -2.52
C PRO A 97 -0.85 15.71 -3.59
N ASP A 98 -0.55 16.24 -4.78
CA ASP A 98 -0.01 15.51 -5.95
C ASP A 98 1.41 14.93 -5.75
N ASP A 99 1.92 14.92 -4.52
CA ASP A 99 3.16 14.25 -4.18
C ASP A 99 3.00 12.73 -4.25
N LYS A 100 4.05 12.04 -4.71
CA LYS A 100 3.99 10.60 -4.95
C LYS A 100 3.96 9.82 -3.64
N LYS A 101 2.78 9.31 -3.32
CA LYS A 101 2.55 8.44 -2.17
C LYS A 101 2.41 6.99 -2.63
N LEU A 102 3.10 6.10 -1.94
CA LEU A 102 3.04 4.67 -2.23
C LEU A 102 2.17 3.96 -1.20
N PHE A 103 1.00 3.50 -1.62
CA PHE A 103 0.15 2.64 -0.79
C PHE A 103 0.38 1.17 -1.13
N LEU A 104 0.79 0.35 -0.14
CA LEU A 104 1.07 -1.07 -0.33
C LEU A 104 0.14 -1.94 0.51
N PRO A 105 -1.00 -2.38 -0.06
CA PRO A 105 -1.82 -3.41 0.55
C PRO A 105 -1.19 -4.78 0.29
N LEU A 106 -0.63 -5.39 1.32
CA LEU A 106 -0.17 -6.78 1.27
C LEU A 106 -1.27 -7.71 1.77
N MET A 107 -1.89 -8.44 0.84
CA MET A 107 -2.75 -9.56 1.19
C MET A 107 -1.95 -10.86 1.28
N ASN A 108 -2.14 -11.58 2.38
CA ASN A 108 -1.77 -12.99 2.43
C ASN A 108 -2.83 -13.80 1.69
N ILE A 109 -2.73 -13.86 0.36
CA ILE A 109 -3.60 -14.66 -0.51
C ILE A 109 -3.20 -16.13 -0.38
N ARG A 110 -3.42 -16.72 0.79
CA ARG A 110 -3.22 -18.15 1.02
C ARG A 110 -4.41 -18.99 0.55
N ASN A 111 -5.58 -18.37 0.34
CA ASN A 111 -6.84 -19.06 0.05
C ASN A 111 -7.59 -18.46 -1.15
N TRP A 112 -6.98 -18.39 -2.33
CA TRP A 112 -7.72 -18.18 -3.60
C TRP A 112 -7.96 -19.51 -4.32
N SER A 113 -8.30 -20.54 -3.56
CA SER A 113 -8.75 -21.83 -4.08
C SER A 113 -9.56 -22.54 -2.99
N ARG A 114 -10.75 -22.02 -2.71
CA ARG A 114 -11.90 -22.77 -2.17
C ARG A 114 -13.15 -21.92 -2.35
#